data_AF-A0A966KP42-F1
#
_entry.id   AF-A0A966KP42-F1
#
_cell.length_a   1.000
_cell.length_b   1.000
_cell.length_c   1.000
_cell.angle_alpha   90.00
_cell.angle_beta   90.00
_cell.angle_gamma   90.00
#
_symmetry.space_group_name_H-M   'P 1'
#
loop_
_entity.id
_entity.type
_entity.pdbx_description
1 polymer ?
#
loop_
_entity_poly.entity_id
_entity_poly.type
_entity_poly.pdbx_seq_one_letter_code
_entity_poly.pdbx_strand_id
1 'polypeptide(L)'
;MATLFGVSSTLQAAFLDQPESAEWFLGVGPGTGWENTFTVHFSAEPSFDPMVCASRIAPRALLMNVATEDRVAPTATALEAFERAGDPKQLSMFEGHHFSDYDGAIRDRSIETMIAFLRQHLT
;
A
#
# COMPACT_ATOMS: atom_id res chain seq x y z
N MET A 1 1.91 -26.26 20.42
CA MET A 1 3.22 -26.17 19.77
C MET A 1 3.10 -26.85 18.40
N ALA A 2 2.67 -26.08 17.39
CA ALA A 2 2.44 -26.62 16.05
C ALA A 2 3.71 -26.40 15.22
N THR A 3 4.37 -27.51 14.87
CA THR A 3 5.56 -27.54 14.01
C THR A 3 5.12 -27.30 12.57
N LEU A 4 5.48 -26.16 11.99
CA LEU A 4 5.36 -25.92 10.54
C LEU A 4 6.45 -26.74 9.83
N PHE A 5 6.09 -27.95 9.39
CA PHE A 5 6.89 -28.71 8.45
C PHE A 5 6.84 -28.05 7.07
N GLY A 6 8.03 -27.89 6.47
CA GLY A 6 8.30 -27.93 5.03
C GLY A 6 7.37 -27.12 4.13
N VAL A 7 7.89 -26.02 3.59
CA VAL A 7 7.25 -25.30 2.47
C VAL A 7 7.14 -26.27 1.29
N SER A 8 5.96 -26.88 1.12
CA SER A 8 5.62 -27.65 -0.07
C SER A 8 5.62 -26.71 -1.27
N SER A 9 6.27 -27.09 -2.37
CA SER A 9 6.34 -26.34 -3.64
C SER A 9 5.00 -26.23 -4.39
N THR A 10 3.88 -26.48 -3.70
CA THR A 10 2.52 -26.56 -4.23
C THR A 10 1.54 -25.59 -3.57
N LEU A 11 1.98 -24.79 -2.59
CA LEU A 11 1.11 -23.85 -1.90
C LEU A 11 1.04 -22.53 -2.69
N GLN A 12 -0.16 -22.23 -3.21
CA GLN A 12 -0.46 -20.95 -3.85
C GLN A 12 -0.78 -19.89 -2.79
N ALA A 13 -0.37 -18.65 -3.03
CA ALA A 13 -0.71 -17.53 -2.16
C ALA A 13 -2.24 -17.37 -2.09
N ALA A 14 -2.77 -17.30 -0.87
CA ALA A 14 -4.20 -17.13 -0.65
C ALA A 14 -4.64 -15.65 -0.62
N PHE A 15 -3.70 -14.73 -0.37
CA PHE A 15 -3.89 -13.29 -0.32
C PHE A 15 -2.58 -12.61 -0.75
N LEU A 16 -2.65 -11.53 -1.53
CA LEU A 16 -1.50 -10.80 -2.10
C LEU A 16 -0.47 -11.74 -2.75
N ASP A 17 -0.81 -12.25 -3.93
CA ASP A 17 -0.04 -13.27 -4.66
C ASP A 17 1.25 -12.76 -5.31
N GLN A 18 1.56 -11.48 -5.17
CA GLN A 18 2.79 -10.90 -5.66
C GLN A 18 3.99 -11.44 -4.85
N PRO A 19 5.09 -11.89 -5.49
CA PRO A 19 6.25 -12.45 -4.78
C PRO A 19 6.82 -11.53 -3.70
N GLU A 20 6.85 -10.22 -3.97
CA GLU A 20 7.32 -9.18 -3.05
C GLU A 20 6.50 -9.10 -1.76
N SER A 21 5.22 -9.50 -1.79
CA SER A 21 4.36 -9.54 -0.60
C SER A 21 4.84 -10.61 0.37
N ALA A 22 5.03 -11.84 -0.14
CA ALA A 22 5.52 -12.94 0.67
C ALA A 22 6.93 -12.65 1.19
N GLU A 23 7.82 -12.13 0.33
CA GLU A 23 9.18 -11.74 0.72
C GLU A 23 9.17 -10.73 1.86
N TRP A 24 8.38 -9.66 1.74
CA TRP A 24 8.35 -8.61 2.74
C TRP A 24 7.77 -9.10 4.07
N PHE A 25 6.57 -9.69 4.07
CA PHE A 25 5.92 -10.16 5.32
C PHE A 25 6.74 -11.23 6.04
N LEU A 26 7.34 -12.17 5.30
CA LEU A 26 8.19 -13.22 5.90
C LEU A 26 9.56 -12.69 6.32
N GLY A 27 10.03 -11.60 5.70
CA GLY A 27 11.27 -10.92 6.08
C GLY A 27 11.13 -10.09 7.36
N VAL A 28 10.02 -9.36 7.52
CA VAL A 28 9.84 -8.41 8.64
C VAL A 28 8.98 -8.97 9.79
N GLY A 29 8.17 -9.99 9.54
CA GLY A 29 7.26 -10.58 10.52
C GLY A 29 7.93 -11.33 11.68
N PRO A 30 8.98 -12.14 11.47
CA PRO A 30 9.59 -12.94 12.54
C PRO A 30 10.04 -12.10 13.75
N GLY A 31 9.66 -12.52 14.95
CA GLY A 31 10.04 -11.83 16.21
C GLY A 31 9.13 -10.67 16.61
N THR A 32 8.15 -10.28 15.78
CA THR A 32 7.17 -9.22 16.10
C THR A 32 5.94 -9.72 16.86
N GLY A 33 5.77 -11.04 16.98
CA GLY A 33 4.54 -11.67 17.46
C GLY A 33 3.46 -11.80 16.37
N TRP A 34 3.73 -11.36 15.14
CA TRP A 34 2.87 -11.59 14.00
C TRP A 34 2.81 -13.08 13.62
N GLU A 35 1.61 -13.56 13.30
CA GLU A 35 1.37 -14.90 12.76
C GLU A 35 0.77 -14.78 11.37
N ASN A 36 1.24 -15.60 10.42
CA ASN A 36 0.71 -15.64 9.05
C ASN A 36 -0.64 -16.37 9.01
N THR A 37 -1.65 -15.75 9.61
CA THR A 37 -3.04 -16.21 9.62
C THR A 37 -3.94 -15.06 9.21
N PHE A 38 -4.98 -15.35 8.45
CA PHE A 38 -5.96 -14.37 8.04
C PHE A 38 -7.36 -14.97 8.14
N THR A 39 -8.34 -14.11 8.42
CA THR A 39 -9.75 -14.54 8.42
C THR A 39 -10.33 -14.26 7.04
N VAL A 40 -10.91 -15.28 6.42
CA VAL A 40 -11.69 -15.12 5.19
C VAL A 40 -13.13 -14.79 5.58
N HIS A 41 -13.62 -13.64 5.11
CA HIS A 41 -15.02 -13.26 5.24
C HIS A 41 -15.64 -13.04 3.87
N PHE A 42 -16.78 -13.69 3.60
CA PHE A 42 -17.54 -13.52 2.38
C PHE A 42 -18.77 -12.65 2.69
N SER A 43 -18.77 -11.38 2.26
CA SER A 43 -19.93 -10.49 2.37
C SER A 43 -20.66 -10.36 1.03
N ALA A 44 -22.00 -10.26 1.07
CA ALA A 44 -22.86 -10.06 -0.10
C ALA A 44 -23.16 -8.58 -0.41
N GLU A 45 -22.47 -7.65 0.26
CA GLU A 45 -22.62 -6.21 0.05
C GLU A 45 -21.71 -5.71 -1.07
N PRO A 46 -22.05 -4.61 -1.77
CA PRO A 46 -21.19 -4.08 -2.81
C PRO A 46 -19.79 -3.84 -2.27
N SER A 47 -18.78 -4.28 -3.01
CA SER A 47 -17.38 -4.04 -2.66
C SER A 47 -17.17 -2.53 -2.45
N PHE A 48 -16.46 -2.19 -1.38
CA PHE A 48 -16.00 -0.82 -1.17
C PHE A 48 -15.15 -0.39 -2.37
N ASP A 49 -15.56 0.68 -3.05
CA ASP A 49 -14.79 1.30 -4.13
C ASP A 49 -14.35 2.71 -3.70
N PRO A 50 -13.08 2.93 -3.32
CA PRO A 50 -12.60 4.25 -2.92
C PRO A 50 -12.61 5.26 -4.09
N MET A 51 -12.60 4.80 -5.34
CA MET A 51 -12.51 5.66 -6.52
C MET A 51 -13.71 6.60 -6.65
N VAL A 52 -14.89 6.20 -6.16
CA VAL A 52 -16.11 7.03 -6.17
C VAL A 52 -15.99 8.31 -5.34
N CYS A 53 -15.02 8.34 -4.42
CA CYS A 53 -14.75 9.46 -3.54
C CYS A 53 -13.62 10.37 -4.04
N ALA A 54 -12.85 9.98 -5.07
CA ALA A 54 -11.67 10.73 -5.51
C ALA A 54 -11.98 12.21 -5.82
N SER A 55 -13.04 12.47 -6.58
CA SER A 55 -13.46 13.84 -6.93
C SER A 55 -14.07 14.63 -5.76
N ARG A 56 -14.35 13.96 -4.63
CA ARG A 56 -14.97 14.54 -3.42
C ARG A 56 -13.94 14.94 -2.36
N ILE A 57 -12.64 14.69 -2.59
CA ILE A 57 -11.57 15.02 -1.64
C ILE A 57 -11.42 16.55 -1.52
N ALA A 58 -11.45 17.25 -2.66
CA ALA A 58 -11.39 18.71 -2.69
C ALA A 58 -12.55 19.33 -1.86
N PRO A 59 -12.29 20.43 -1.13
CA PRO A 59 -11.08 21.25 -1.15
C PRO A 59 -10.01 20.82 -0.14
N ARG A 60 -10.09 19.62 0.46
CA ARG A 60 -9.02 19.15 1.35
C ARG A 60 -7.79 18.79 0.53
N ALA A 61 -6.62 19.16 1.03
CA ALA A 61 -5.37 18.88 0.34
C ALA A 61 -5.07 17.38 0.30
N LEU A 62 -4.65 16.88 -0.87
CA LEU A 62 -4.26 15.48 -1.08
C LEU A 62 -2.79 15.35 -1.46
N LEU A 63 -2.05 14.50 -0.76
CA LEU A 63 -0.76 13.97 -1.20
C LEU A 63 -0.92 12.49 -1.53
N MET A 64 -0.41 12.06 -2.68
CA MET A 64 -0.26 10.65 -3.02
C MET A 64 1.22 10.32 -3.23
N ASN A 65 1.77 9.43 -2.40
CA ASN A 65 3.07 8.79 -2.63
C ASN A 65 2.81 7.48 -3.41
N VAL A 66 3.38 7.34 -4.60
CA VAL A 66 3.06 6.25 -5.53
C VAL A 66 4.34 5.58 -6.03
N ALA A 67 4.44 4.26 -5.85
CA ALA A 67 5.53 3.48 -6.42
C ALA A 67 5.37 3.33 -7.94
N THR A 68 6.47 3.25 -8.69
CA THR A 68 6.44 3.13 -10.16
C THR A 68 5.95 1.76 -10.65
N GLU A 69 6.11 0.71 -9.85
CA GLU A 69 5.83 -0.70 -10.21
C GLU A 69 4.95 -1.39 -9.15
N ASP A 70 4.02 -0.65 -8.53
CA ASP A 70 3.10 -1.23 -7.56
C ASP A 70 2.09 -2.16 -8.25
N ARG A 71 2.05 -3.41 -7.81
CA ARG A 71 1.10 -4.44 -8.26
C ARG A 71 0.06 -4.81 -7.21
N VAL A 72 0.29 -4.44 -5.95
CA VAL A 72 -0.64 -4.67 -4.82
C VAL A 72 -1.71 -3.58 -4.83
N ALA A 73 -1.27 -2.33 -4.95
CA ALA A 73 -2.11 -1.16 -5.18
C ALA A 73 -1.71 -0.55 -6.53
N PRO A 74 -2.28 -1.04 -7.66
CA PRO A 74 -1.75 -0.77 -8.99
C PRO A 74 -1.43 0.70 -9.26
N THR A 75 -0.19 0.98 -9.68
CA THR A 75 0.27 2.35 -9.99
C THR A 75 -0.68 3.08 -10.92
N ALA A 76 -1.16 2.40 -11.98
CA ALA A 76 -2.10 2.98 -12.93
C ALA A 76 -3.41 3.43 -12.27
N THR A 77 -3.96 2.64 -11.33
CA THR A 77 -5.17 2.99 -10.58
C THR A 77 -4.93 4.15 -9.62
N ALA A 78 -3.76 4.21 -8.98
CA ALA A 78 -3.38 5.34 -8.13
C ALA A 78 -3.27 6.65 -8.93
N LEU A 79 -2.64 6.60 -10.11
CA LEU A 79 -2.54 7.76 -11.00
C LEU A 79 -3.91 8.21 -11.51
N GLU A 80 -4.79 7.26 -11.87
CA GLU A 80 -6.17 7.58 -12.25
C GLU A 80 -6.94 8.27 -11.11
N ALA A 81 -6.79 7.80 -9.87
CA ALA A 81 -7.39 8.43 -8.70
C ALA A 81 -6.86 9.85 -8.48
N PHE A 82 -5.54 10.05 -8.64
CA PHE A 82 -4.90 11.35 -8.55
C PHE A 82 -5.46 12.33 -9.59
N GLU A 83 -5.61 11.90 -10.85
CA GLU A 83 -6.17 12.73 -11.92
C GLU A 83 -7.63 13.13 -11.64
N ARG A 84 -8.44 12.21 -11.13
CA ARG A 84 -9.85 12.47 -10.76
C ARG A 84 -10.00 13.37 -9.53
N ALA A 85 -9.02 13.43 -8.65
CA ALA A 85 -9.05 14.31 -7.49
C ALA A 85 -8.96 15.79 -7.89
N GLY A 86 -9.65 16.65 -7.14
CA GLY A 86 -9.55 18.10 -7.32
C GLY A 86 -8.40 18.72 -6.53
N ASP A 87 -8.12 20.00 -6.77
CA ASP A 87 -7.08 20.76 -6.09
C ASP A 87 -7.47 21.18 -4.66
N PRO A 88 -6.48 21.43 -3.76
CA PRO A 88 -5.04 21.28 -3.99
C PRO A 88 -4.55 19.83 -3.87
N LYS A 89 -3.76 19.36 -4.83
CA LYS A 89 -3.20 18.00 -4.82
C LYS A 89 -1.72 17.97 -5.21
N GLN A 90 -0.98 17.01 -4.65
CA GLN A 90 0.43 16.76 -4.95
C GLN A 90 0.67 15.27 -5.19
N LEU A 91 1.40 14.95 -6.25
CA LEU A 91 1.88 13.61 -6.54
C LEU A 91 3.37 13.53 -6.23
N SER A 92 3.77 12.51 -5.48
CA SER A 92 5.16 12.13 -5.26
C SER A 92 5.34 10.70 -5.75
N MET A 93 6.34 10.46 -6.59
CA MET A 93 6.61 9.13 -7.13
C MET A 93 8.00 8.65 -6.70
N PHE A 94 8.11 7.35 -6.44
CA PHE A 94 9.37 6.70 -6.09
C PHE A 94 9.55 5.39 -6.86
N GLU A 95 10.81 5.06 -7.15
CA GLU A 95 11.17 3.81 -7.85
C GLU A 95 10.94 2.60 -6.95
N GLY A 96 10.28 1.56 -7.47
CA GLY A 96 10.10 0.28 -6.79
C GLY A 96 8.65 -0.23 -6.81
N HIS A 97 8.38 -1.21 -5.96
CA HIS A 97 7.10 -1.88 -5.79
C HIS A 97 6.40 -1.41 -4.49
N HIS A 98 5.24 -2.00 -4.17
CA HIS A 98 4.39 -1.63 -3.03
C HIS A 98 5.14 -1.45 -1.70
N PHE A 99 6.10 -2.34 -1.43
CA PHE A 99 6.81 -2.39 -0.15
C PHE A 99 8.12 -1.59 -0.13
N SER A 100 8.53 -1.00 -1.27
CA SER A 100 9.81 -0.29 -1.38
C SER A 100 9.90 0.96 -0.50
N ASP A 101 8.76 1.52 -0.06
CA ASP A 101 8.68 2.69 0.81
C ASP A 101 8.61 2.37 2.32
N TYR A 102 8.74 1.10 2.70
CA TYR A 102 8.64 0.69 4.11
C TYR A 102 9.98 0.70 4.87
N ASP A 103 11.11 0.80 4.16
CA ASP A 103 12.43 0.92 4.77
C ASP A 103 13.42 1.71 3.89
N GLY A 104 14.56 2.08 4.48
CA GLY A 104 15.69 2.69 3.81
C GLY A 104 15.43 4.11 3.32
N ALA A 105 16.24 4.53 2.35
CA ALA A 105 16.24 5.90 1.86
C ALA A 105 14.95 6.30 1.13
N ILE A 106 14.19 5.34 0.59
CA ILE A 106 12.89 5.65 -0.04
C ILE A 106 11.90 6.06 1.06
N ARG A 107 11.75 5.24 2.12
CA ARG A 107 10.94 5.57 3.30
C ARG A 107 11.26 6.95 3.86
N ASP A 108 12.55 7.21 4.09
CA ASP A 108 12.97 8.46 4.72
C ASP A 108 12.57 9.68 3.86
N ARG A 109 12.75 9.60 2.52
CA ARG A 109 12.32 10.66 1.59
C ARG A 109 10.80 10.81 1.51
N SER A 110 10.06 9.71 1.55
CA SER A 110 8.59 9.75 1.57
C SER A 110 8.06 10.39 2.84
N ILE A 111 8.66 10.09 4.00
CA ILE A 111 8.35 10.74 5.28
C ILE A 111 8.66 12.24 5.22
N GLU A 112 9.81 12.64 4.68
CA GLU A 112 10.14 14.07 4.49
C GLU A 112 9.11 14.79 3.62
N THR A 113 8.69 14.16 2.51
CA THR A 113 7.65 14.68 1.62
C THR A 113 6.31 14.83 2.34
N MET A 114 5.89 13.81 3.11
CA MET A 114 4.67 13.85 3.91
C MET A 114 4.71 14.98 4.95
N ILE A 115 5.82 15.13 5.67
CA ILE A 115 6.00 16.18 6.67
C ILE A 115 5.93 17.58 6.02
N ALA A 116 6.61 17.77 4.89
CA ALA A 116 6.61 19.04 4.18
C ALA A 116 5.18 19.41 3.71
N PHE A 117 4.47 18.44 3.13
CA PHE A 117 3.09 18.62 2.69
C PHE A 117 2.15 18.97 3.85
N LEU A 118 2.23 18.22 4.96
CA LEU A 118 1.41 18.48 6.13
C LEU A 118 1.70 19.87 6.72
N ARG A 119 2.97 20.29 6.82
CA ARG A 119 3.34 21.64 7.28
C ARG A 119 2.80 22.75 6.37
N GLN A 120 2.65 22.50 5.08
CA GLN A 120 2.10 23.45 4.13
C GLN A 120 0.57 23.59 4.24
N HIS A 121 -0.13 22.52 4.61
CA HIS A 121 -1.59 22.45 4.47
C HIS A 121 -2.37 22.30 5.78
N LEU A 122 -1.71 21.96 6.89
CA LEU A 122 -2.31 21.96 8.22
C LEU A 122 -1.90 23.26 8.94
N THR A 123 -2.88 24.15 9.12
CA THR A 123 -2.78 25.34 9.98
C THR A 123 -3.47 25.12 11.31
#